data_AF-A0A2V6TYL8-F1
#
_entry.id   AF-A0A2V6TYL8-F1
#
_cell.length_a   1.000
_cell.length_b   1.000
_cell.length_c   1.000
_cell.angle_alpha   90.00
_cell.angle_beta   90.00
_cell.angle_gamma   90.00
#
_symmetry.space_group_name_H-M   'P 1'
#
loop_
_entity.id
_entity.type
_entity.pdbx_description
1 polymer ?
#
loop_
_entity_poly.entity_id
_entity_poly.type
_entity_poly.pdbx_seq_one_letter_code
_entity_poly.pdbx_strand_id
1 'polypeptide(L)' 'MKCRKCGNSATIELRRHNAAFCVDDYLEFFRNQVREAIRKHRMFTRDERVLVAV' A
#
# COMPACT_ATOMS: atom_id res chain seq x y z
N MET A 1 -13.81 -14.44 4.60
CA MET A 1 -13.56 -13.10 4.00
C MET A 1 -12.68 -13.29 2.79
N LYS A 2 -13.02 -12.72 1.63
CA LYS A 2 -12.23 -12.86 0.39
C LYS A 2 -11.38 -11.62 0.14
N CYS A 3 -10.19 -11.80 -0.40
CA CYS A 3 -9.35 -10.73 -0.90
C CYS A 3 -10.10 -10.01 -2.02
N ARG A 4 -10.19 -8.68 -1.94
CA ARG A 4 -10.87 -7.84 -2.93
C ARG A 4 -10.23 -7.90 -4.32
N LYS A 5 -8.93 -8.18 -4.40
CA LYS A 5 -8.17 -8.17 -5.66
C LYS A 5 -8.11 -9.55 -6.31
N CYS A 6 -7.63 -10.58 -5.61
CA CYS A 6 -7.49 -11.94 -6.17
C CYS A 6 -8.59 -12.94 -5.79
N GLY A 7 -9.44 -12.64 -4.80
CA GLY A 7 -10.49 -13.55 -4.33
C GLY A 7 -10.04 -14.64 -3.35
N ASN A 8 -8.74 -14.79 -3.08
CA ASN A 8 -8.19 -15.72 -2.08
C ASN A 8 -8.64 -15.39 -0.66
N SER A 9 -8.32 -16.23 0.32
CA SER A 9 -8.60 -15.92 1.73
C SER A 9 -7.90 -14.61 2.14
N ALA A 10 -8.67 -13.67 2.69
CA ALA A 10 -8.13 -12.43 3.22
C ALA A 10 -7.58 -12.63 4.63
N THR A 11 -6.43 -12.02 4.92
CA THR A 11 -5.78 -12.04 6.24
C THR A 11 -5.99 -10.73 7.00
N ILE A 12 -6.29 -9.63 6.29
CA ILE A 12 -6.53 -8.32 6.89
C ILE A 12 -7.77 -7.65 6.29
N GLU A 13 -8.50 -6.91 7.13
CA GLU A 13 -9.62 -6.05 6.74
C GLU A 13 -9.25 -4.58 6.97
N LEU A 14 -9.40 -3.76 5.94
CA LEU A 14 -9.21 -2.32 5.98
C LEU A 14 -10.58 -1.63 5.97
N ARG A 15 -11.18 -1.46 7.16
CA ARG A 15 -12.54 -0.90 7.33
C ARG A 15 -12.72 0.47 6.66
N ARG A 16 -11.74 1.37 6.79
CA ARG A 16 -11.78 2.70 6.13
C ARG A 16 -11.94 2.61 4.61
N HIS A 17 -11.47 1.53 4.00
CA HIS A 17 -11.51 1.30 2.56
C HIS A 17 -12.59 0.29 2.13
N ASN A 18 -13.41 -0.21 3.07
CA ASN A 18 -14.39 -1.27 2.84
C ASN A 18 -13.80 -2.41 1.98
N ALA A 19 -12.60 -2.87 2.34
CA ALA A 19 -11.83 -3.85 1.57
C ALA A 19 -11.09 -4.82 2.49
N ALA A 20 -10.95 -6.06 2.05
CA ALA A 20 -10.12 -7.06 2.69
C ALA A 20 -9.07 -7.58 1.70
N PHE A 21 -7.87 -7.94 2.17
CA PHE A 21 -6.76 -8.36 1.30
C PHE A 21 -6.04 -9.59 1.85
N CYS A 22 -5.49 -10.42 0.95
CA CYS A 22 -4.43 -11.35 1.31
C CYS A 22 -3.11 -10.58 1.50
N VAL A 23 -2.09 -11.24 2.03
CA VAL A 23 -0.78 -10.61 2.33
C VAL A 23 -0.16 -9.97 1.09
N ASP A 24 -0.12 -10.68 -0.03
CA ASP A 24 0.56 -10.21 -1.26
C ASP A 24 -0.12 -8.97 -1.84
N ASP A 25 -1.45 -9.02 -1.99
CA ASP A 25 -2.22 -7.89 -2.53
C ASP A 25 -2.23 -6.69 -1.58
N TYR A 26 -2.19 -6.93 -0.27
CA TYR A 26 -2.06 -5.85 0.71
C TYR A 26 -0.72 -5.11 0.57
N LEU A 27 0.39 -5.85 0.43
CA LEU A 27 1.71 -5.24 0.28
C LEU A 27 1.81 -4.40 -0.99
N GLU A 28 1.22 -4.86 -2.09
CA GLU A 28 1.15 -4.07 -3.32
C GLU A 28 0.28 -2.82 -3.13
N PHE A 29 -0.91 -2.97 -2.56
CA PHE A 29 -1.81 -1.85 -2.26
C PHE A 29 -1.13 -0.79 -1.39
N PHE A 30 -0.43 -1.21 -0.33
CA PHE A 30 0.26 -0.30 0.58
C PHE A 30 1.42 0.43 -0.12
N ARG A 31 2.26 -0.30 -0.88
CA ARG A 31 3.34 0.31 -1.67
C ARG A 31 2.82 1.33 -2.67
N ASN A 32 1.67 1.06 -3.31
CA ASN A 32 1.03 1.99 -4.23
C ASN A 32 0.53 3.24 -3.50
N GLN A 33 -0.08 3.11 -2.32
CA GLN A 33 -0.49 4.28 -1.52
C GLN A 33 0.69 5.16 -1.13
N VAL A 34 1.82 4.57 -0.69
CA VAL A 34 3.03 5.34 -0.36
C VAL A 34 3.58 6.05 -1.60
N ARG A 35 3.62 5.37 -2.75
CA ARG A 35 4.07 5.97 -4.02
C ARG A 35 3.19 7.15 -4.45
N GLU A 36 1.87 7.00 -4.33
CA GLU A 36 0.92 8.07 -4.63
C GLU A 36 1.05 9.25 -3.67
N ALA A 37 1.31 9.00 -2.38
CA ALA A 37 1.57 10.06 -1.41
C ALA A 37 2.85 10.83 -1.75
N ILE A 38 3.95 10.14 -2.03
CA ILE A 38 5.22 10.76 -2.46
C ILE A 38 4.99 11.65 -3.69
N ARG A 39 4.27 11.13 -4.69
CA ARG A 39 3.95 11.87 -5.93
C ARG A 39 3.07 13.09 -5.66
N LYS A 40 1.96 12.90 -4.94
CA LYS A 40 0.96 13.95 -4.66
C LYS A 40 1.55 15.11 -3.89
N HIS A 41 2.41 14.81 -2.91
CA HIS A 41 3.03 15.80 -2.05
C HIS A 41 4.43 16.23 -2.51
N ARG A 42 4.91 15.70 -3.65
CA ARG A 42 6.23 16.00 -4.22
C ARG A 42 7.36 15.86 -3.18
N MET A 43 7.32 14.75 -2.42
CA MET A 43 8.18 14.60 -1.24
C MET A 43 9.66 14.45 -1.61
N PHE A 44 9.95 13.67 -2.65
CA PHE A 44 11.30 13.46 -3.19
C PHE A 44 11.24 12.83 -4.58
N THR A 45 12.36 12.84 -5.29
CA THR A 45 12.54 12.20 -6.61
C THR A 45 13.31 10.88 -6.53
N ARG A 46 13.41 10.15 -7.65
CA ARG A 46 14.13 8.86 -7.69
C ARG A 46 15.63 9.00 -7.54
N ASP A 47 16.18 10.16 -7.86
CA ASP A 47 17.63 10.41 -7.86
C ASP A 47 18.10 11.10 -6.56
N GLU A 48 17.16 11.48 -5.68
CA GLU A 48 17.47 12.09 -4.39
C GLU A 48 17.85 11.03 -3.35
N ARG A 49 18.92 11.30 -2.60
CA ARG A 49 19.31 10.50 -1.45
C ARG A 49 18.41 10.85 -0.26
N VAL A 50 17.59 9.90 0.18
CA VAL A 50 16.68 10.06 1.32
C VAL A 50 17.34 9.53 2.59
N LEU A 51 17.43 10.36 3.63
CA LEU A 51 17.81 9.90 4.97
C LEU A 51 16.57 9.30 5.67
N VAL A 52 16.69 8.05 6.13
CA VAL A 52 15.66 7.39 6.93
C VAL A 52 16.20 7.20 8.34
N ALA A 53 15.64 7.91 9.31
CA ALA A 53 15.95 7.71 10.73
C ALA A 53 15.14 6.52 11.26
N VAL A 54 15.83 5.50 11.76
CA VAL A 54 15.26 4.24 12.27
C VAL A 54 15.46 4.08 13.76
#